data_AF-X1D909-F1
#
_entry.id   AF-X1D909-F1
#
_cell.length_a   1.000
_cell.length_b   1.000
_cell.length_c   1.000
_cell.angle_alpha   90.00
_cell.angle_beta   90.00
_cell.angle_gamma   90.00
#
_symmetry.space_group_name_H-M   'P 1'
#
loop_
_entity.id
_entity.type
_entity.pdbx_description
1 polymer ?
#
loop_
_entity_poly.entity_id
_entity_poly.type
_entity_poly.pdbx_seq_one_letter_code
_entity_poly.pdbx_strand_id
1 'polypeptide(L)'
;GSHWGAYNAKFEPRPAALAISLFSQHFGEKKLSYSIDHNPTFDISARGQVPSLKGVPYLSTYVSKNDQGNKLYLMAINKHSLADMRSDIIINNAEVKNEARVYTLNGPSLHAKNETREEVKITESKINNASNNFFYTFPAHSVTVIEIDYNLEIEETPPAPPPVGGPPQGEQVTTPSQIVTAPGPGGGPHVRSFDRYGTPTMVNFFAFASNFHGGVSVAYSDINGDGQKEIVTGAGPGGGPHIRAFRENGEEVINFFPFHPNFRGGINIATGDVNGDGRDEIAV
;
A
#
# COMPACT_ATOMS: atom_id res chain seq x y z
N GLY A 1 57.14 16.60 34.15
CA GLY A 1 55.68 16.42 33.99
C GLY A 1 55.31 16.77 32.58
N SER A 2 54.98 15.76 31.76
CA SER A 2 54.54 15.95 30.37
C SER A 2 53.04 16.26 30.35
N HIS A 3 52.70 17.45 29.86
CA HIS A 3 51.33 17.85 29.55
C HIS A 3 50.87 17.06 28.31
N TRP A 4 50.09 16.00 28.51
CA TRP A 4 49.29 15.42 27.45
C TRP A 4 48.03 16.27 27.30
N GLY A 5 48.03 17.16 26.32
CA GLY A 5 46.82 17.86 25.90
C GLY A 5 45.81 16.83 25.42
N ALA A 6 44.64 16.78 26.07
CA ALA A 6 43.53 15.96 25.62
C ALA A 6 43.11 16.44 24.22
N TYR A 7 43.45 15.67 23.19
CA TYR A 7 42.83 15.80 21.88
C TYR A 7 41.37 15.40 22.05
N ASN A 8 40.49 16.39 22.24
CA ASN A 8 39.06 16.22 22.04
C ASN A 8 38.84 15.97 20.54
N ALA A 9 39.04 14.71 20.11
CA ALA A 9 38.69 14.26 18.77
C ALA A 9 37.17 14.35 18.64
N LYS A 10 36.69 15.47 18.07
CA LYS A 10 35.29 15.65 17.76
C LYS A 10 34.95 14.71 16.62
N PHE A 11 34.17 13.67 16.90
CA PHE A 11 33.72 12.72 15.90
C PHE A 11 32.70 13.41 14.99
N GLU A 12 33.08 13.69 13.74
CA GLU A 12 32.18 14.27 12.75
C GLU A 12 31.80 13.19 11.72
N PRO A 13 30.55 12.69 11.73
CA PRO A 13 30.12 11.62 10.85
C PRO A 13 30.20 12.05 9.38
N ARG A 14 30.70 11.17 8.50
CA ARG A 14 30.77 11.44 7.06
C ARG A 14 29.37 11.46 6.41
N PRO A 15 29.18 12.13 5.26
CA PRO A 15 27.90 12.15 4.53
C PRO A 15 27.28 10.77 4.32
N ALA A 16 28.09 9.75 4.01
CA ALA A 16 27.61 8.38 3.83
C ALA A 16 27.06 7.77 5.14
N ALA A 17 27.70 8.04 6.28
CA ALA A 17 27.20 7.59 7.58
C ALA A 17 25.88 8.30 7.95
N LEU A 18 25.76 9.59 7.60
CA LEU A 18 24.51 10.34 7.79
C LEU A 18 23.38 9.78 6.92
N ALA A 19 23.66 9.40 5.67
CA ALA A 19 22.66 8.79 4.79
C ALA A 19 22.17 7.44 5.34
N ILE A 20 23.09 6.60 5.83
CA ILE A 20 22.73 5.33 6.49
C ILE A 20 21.91 5.60 7.75
N SER A 21 22.30 6.58 8.57
CA SER A 21 21.56 6.98 9.77
C SER A 21 20.13 7.40 9.42
N LEU A 22 19.98 8.30 8.44
CA LEU A 22 18.69 8.80 7.96
C LEU A 22 17.80 7.64 7.48
N PHE A 23 18.35 6.70 6.72
CA PHE A 23 17.60 5.53 6.26
C PHE A 23 17.22 4.60 7.41
N SER A 24 18.16 4.28 8.29
CA SER A 24 17.93 3.35 9.40
C SER A 24 16.92 3.85 10.44
N GLN A 25 16.80 5.17 10.60
CA GLN A 25 15.94 5.79 11.61
C GLN A 25 14.56 6.16 11.06
N HIS A 26 14.45 6.40 9.75
CA HIS A 26 13.26 6.98 9.14
C HIS A 26 12.76 6.17 7.93
N PHE A 27 12.85 4.84 8.02
CA PHE A 27 12.28 3.93 7.04
C PHE A 27 11.48 2.86 7.77
N GLY A 28 10.22 2.69 7.40
CA GLY A 28 9.30 1.75 8.04
C GLY A 28 9.55 0.31 7.60
N GLU A 29 8.96 -0.62 8.35
CA GLU A 29 9.14 -2.06 8.14
C GLU A 29 8.47 -2.57 6.86
N LYS A 30 7.40 -1.92 6.39
CA LYS A 30 6.63 -2.32 5.21
C LYS A 30 6.75 -1.29 4.09
N LYS A 31 7.29 -1.69 2.94
CA LYS A 31 7.33 -0.86 1.73
C LYS A 31 5.93 -0.76 1.10
N LEU A 32 5.58 0.42 0.59
CA LEU A 32 4.32 0.67 -0.11
C LEU A 32 4.51 0.83 -1.62
N SER A 33 3.46 0.51 -2.36
CA SER A 33 3.32 0.85 -3.78
C SER A 33 2.89 2.31 -3.94
N TYR A 34 3.42 2.99 -4.95
CA TYR A 34 3.10 4.37 -5.28
C TYR A 34 3.38 4.62 -6.77
N SER A 35 2.78 5.66 -7.33
CA SER A 35 3.09 6.18 -8.66
C SER A 35 3.80 7.53 -8.54
N ILE A 36 4.60 7.87 -9.56
CA ILE A 36 5.14 9.21 -9.74
C ILE A 36 4.73 9.67 -11.12
N ASP A 37 3.96 10.75 -11.18
CA ASP A 37 3.59 11.37 -12.44
C ASP A 37 4.62 12.43 -12.82
N HIS A 38 4.92 12.53 -14.13
CA HIS A 38 5.76 13.58 -14.71
C HIS A 38 7.15 13.76 -14.07
N ASN A 39 7.87 12.68 -13.78
CA ASN A 39 9.24 12.74 -13.28
C ASN A 39 10.25 13.03 -14.41
N PRO A 40 10.91 14.19 -14.43
CA PRO A 40 11.89 14.48 -15.48
C PRO A 40 13.07 13.52 -15.39
N THR A 41 13.64 13.19 -16.55
CA THR A 41 14.77 12.26 -16.65
C THR A 41 15.99 12.90 -17.29
N PHE A 42 17.17 12.36 -17.00
CA PHE A 42 18.41 12.70 -17.68
C PHE A 42 19.19 11.46 -18.10
N ASP A 43 20.11 11.65 -19.04
CA ASP A 43 20.99 10.61 -19.54
C ASP A 43 22.38 10.75 -18.91
N ILE A 44 22.95 9.63 -18.50
CA ILE A 44 24.32 9.51 -18.01
C ILE A 44 25.17 8.98 -19.15
N SER A 45 26.18 9.76 -19.55
CA SER A 45 27.17 9.32 -20.53
C SER A 45 28.10 8.27 -19.93
N ALA A 46 28.58 7.32 -20.75
CA ALA A 46 29.52 6.31 -20.31
C ALA A 46 30.80 6.95 -19.76
N ARG A 47 31.33 6.41 -18.65
CA ARG A 47 32.57 6.91 -18.03
C ARG A 47 33.41 5.74 -17.52
N GLY A 48 34.54 5.50 -18.19
CA GLY A 48 35.38 4.32 -17.90
C GLY A 48 34.62 3.02 -18.20
N GLN A 49 34.54 2.13 -17.22
CA GLN A 49 33.76 0.88 -17.31
C GLN A 49 32.28 1.07 -16.96
N VAL A 50 31.85 2.27 -16.58
CA VAL A 50 30.44 2.54 -16.27
C VAL A 50 29.68 2.77 -17.57
N PRO A 51 28.67 1.93 -17.90
CA PRO A 51 27.89 2.08 -19.12
C PRO A 51 27.04 3.35 -19.09
N SER A 52 26.66 3.85 -20.26
CA SER A 52 25.69 4.93 -20.35
C SER A 52 24.31 4.46 -19.87
N LEU A 53 23.61 5.31 -19.14
CA LEU A 53 22.23 5.07 -18.72
C LEU A 53 21.33 6.14 -19.31
N LYS A 54 20.19 5.76 -19.88
CA LYS A 54 19.20 6.69 -20.40
C LYS A 54 17.97 6.73 -19.52
N GLY A 55 17.29 7.88 -19.47
CA GLY A 55 16.02 8.01 -18.77
C GLY A 55 16.13 7.88 -17.26
N VAL A 56 17.26 8.27 -16.65
CA VAL A 56 17.43 8.22 -15.20
C VAL A 56 16.56 9.30 -14.55
N PRO A 57 15.64 8.97 -13.64
CA PRO A 57 14.78 9.97 -13.02
C PRO A 57 15.58 10.88 -12.08
N TYR A 58 15.29 12.18 -12.13
CA TYR A 58 15.89 13.15 -11.21
C TYR A 58 15.43 12.90 -9.77
N LEU A 59 14.16 12.57 -9.55
CA LEU A 59 13.65 12.22 -8.23
C LEU A 59 13.50 10.71 -8.10
N SER A 60 14.22 10.09 -7.16
CA SER A 60 13.93 8.71 -6.75
C SER A 60 13.26 8.72 -5.40
N THR A 61 12.01 8.28 -5.34
CA THR A 61 11.27 8.17 -4.08
C THR A 61 11.17 6.73 -3.64
N TYR A 62 10.91 6.53 -2.35
CA TYR A 62 10.59 5.26 -1.71
C TYR A 62 9.60 5.55 -0.59
N VAL A 63 8.54 4.76 -0.50
CA VAL A 63 7.51 4.94 0.51
C VAL A 63 7.42 3.68 1.36
N SER A 64 7.34 3.86 2.68
CA SER A 64 7.12 2.78 3.65
C SER A 64 6.15 3.22 4.74
N LYS A 65 5.56 2.24 5.45
CA LYS A 65 4.77 2.44 6.67
C LYS A 65 5.38 1.65 7.81
N ASN A 66 5.09 2.10 9.04
CA ASN A 66 5.42 1.30 10.21
C ASN A 66 4.46 0.10 10.36
N ASP A 67 4.86 -0.88 11.16
CA ASP A 67 4.04 -2.07 11.45
C ASP A 67 2.67 -1.75 12.08
N GLN A 68 2.57 -0.65 12.81
CA GLN A 68 1.32 -0.19 13.43
C GLN A 68 0.33 0.41 12.41
N GLY A 69 0.78 0.75 11.20
CA GLY A 69 -0.08 1.34 10.17
C GLY A 69 -0.59 2.74 10.49
N ASN A 70 0.14 3.53 11.29
CA ASN A 70 -0.25 4.89 11.68
C ASN A 70 0.81 5.96 11.34
N LYS A 71 1.94 5.55 10.74
CA LYS A 71 3.00 6.45 10.28
C LYS A 71 3.51 6.04 8.90
N LEU A 72 3.61 7.02 8.00
CA LEU A 72 4.22 6.90 6.68
C LEU A 72 5.60 7.57 6.67
N TYR A 73 6.50 6.99 5.89
CA TYR A 73 7.81 7.52 5.60
C TYR A 73 7.95 7.65 4.08
N LEU A 74 7.98 8.89 3.59
CA LEU A 74 8.30 9.20 2.20
C LEU A 74 9.76 9.63 2.14
N MET A 75 10.61 8.79 1.57
CA MET A 75 11.99 9.14 1.26
C MET A 75 12.11 9.57 -0.19
N ALA A 76 12.85 10.63 -0.45
CA ALA A 76 13.10 11.15 -1.77
C ALA A 76 14.58 11.55 -1.94
N ILE A 77 15.16 11.19 -3.08
CA ILE A 77 16.51 11.55 -3.48
C ILE A 77 16.40 12.46 -4.69
N ASN A 78 16.73 13.74 -4.51
CA ASN A 78 16.84 14.69 -5.62
C ASN A 78 18.26 14.62 -6.19
N LYS A 79 18.40 14.00 -7.37
CA LYS A 79 19.69 13.87 -8.08
C LYS A 79 20.05 15.10 -8.89
N HIS A 80 19.18 16.11 -8.96
CA HIS A 80 19.48 17.35 -9.66
C HIS A 80 20.54 18.14 -8.86
N SER A 81 21.63 18.51 -9.52
CA SER A 81 22.81 19.11 -8.87
C SER A 81 22.62 20.57 -8.45
N LEU A 82 21.66 21.27 -9.08
CA LEU A 82 21.51 22.73 -8.95
C LEU A 82 20.09 23.23 -8.72
N ALA A 83 19.07 22.37 -8.84
CA ALA A 83 17.68 22.80 -8.88
C ALA A 83 16.86 22.02 -7.87
N ASP A 84 16.05 22.76 -7.15
CA ASP A 84 15.07 22.21 -6.24
C ASP A 84 13.91 21.63 -7.04
N MET A 85 13.36 20.52 -6.57
CA MET A 85 12.25 19.82 -7.19
C MET A 85 10.99 19.96 -6.35
N ARG A 86 10.07 20.81 -6.79
CA ARG A 86 8.72 20.88 -6.24
C ARG A 86 7.90 19.68 -6.72
N SER A 87 7.27 18.97 -5.79
CA SER A 87 6.39 17.83 -6.08
C SER A 87 5.11 17.96 -5.26
N ASP A 88 3.97 17.67 -5.89
CA ASP A 88 2.71 17.48 -5.20
C ASP A 88 2.67 16.05 -4.63
N ILE A 89 2.35 15.93 -3.35
CA ILE A 89 2.27 14.68 -2.60
C ILE A 89 0.80 14.44 -2.29
N ILE A 90 0.28 13.35 -2.84
CA ILE A 90 -1.11 12.93 -2.68
C ILE A 90 -1.11 11.60 -1.94
N ILE A 91 -1.81 11.56 -0.82
CA ILE A 91 -1.98 10.40 0.03
C ILE A 91 -3.46 10.03 0.00
N ASN A 92 -3.75 8.83 -0.48
CA ASN A 92 -5.11 8.32 -0.59
C ASN A 92 -5.43 7.41 0.61
N ASN A 93 -6.71 7.34 0.97
CA ASN A 93 -7.26 6.43 1.97
C ASN A 93 -6.62 6.57 3.36
N ALA A 94 -6.30 7.80 3.76
CA ALA A 94 -5.63 8.11 5.01
C ALA A 94 -5.90 9.56 5.41
N GLU A 95 -6.35 9.80 6.63
CA GLU A 95 -6.48 11.13 7.20
C GLU A 95 -5.12 11.56 7.75
N VAL A 96 -4.42 12.40 7.00
CA VAL A 96 -3.12 12.95 7.42
C VAL A 96 -3.32 13.88 8.62
N LYS A 97 -2.59 13.63 9.70
CA LYS A 97 -2.60 14.54 10.85
C LYS A 97 -1.94 15.86 10.46
N ASN A 98 -2.39 16.95 11.08
CA ASN A 98 -2.10 18.33 10.67
C ASN A 98 -0.62 18.78 10.80
N GLU A 99 0.33 17.84 10.92
CA GLU A 99 1.76 18.06 11.03
C GLU A 99 2.53 16.89 10.41
N ALA A 100 3.54 17.19 9.59
CA ALA A 100 4.54 16.23 9.12
C ALA A 100 5.95 16.70 9.46
N ARG A 101 6.84 15.76 9.81
CA ARG A 101 8.25 16.05 10.12
C ARG A 101 9.11 15.77 8.91
N VAL A 102 10.07 16.64 8.65
CA VAL A 102 10.93 16.52 7.49
C VAL A 102 12.38 16.54 7.89
N TYR A 103 13.09 15.46 7.54
CA TYR A 103 14.51 15.29 7.78
C TYR A 103 15.23 15.39 6.43
N THR A 104 16.08 16.40 6.27
CA THR A 104 16.83 16.60 5.02
C THR A 104 18.31 16.51 5.26
N LEU A 105 18.95 15.52 4.64
CA LEU A 105 20.40 15.44 4.50
C LEU A 105 20.80 16.29 3.29
N ASN A 106 21.53 17.38 3.56
CA ASN A 106 22.05 18.25 2.51
C ASN A 106 23.37 18.92 2.95
N GLY A 107 24.04 19.56 2.00
CA GLY A 107 25.25 20.36 2.20
C GLY A 107 25.34 21.49 1.17
N PRO A 108 26.37 22.36 1.28
CA PRO A 108 26.53 23.52 0.41
C PRO A 108 26.85 23.15 -1.05
N SER A 109 27.37 21.94 -1.31
CA SER A 109 27.69 21.46 -2.66
C SER A 109 27.73 19.92 -2.74
N LEU A 110 27.72 19.37 -3.96
CA LEU A 110 27.95 17.94 -4.24
C LEU A 110 29.33 17.43 -3.78
N HIS A 111 30.27 18.33 -3.51
CA HIS A 111 31.63 17.98 -3.10
C HIS A 111 31.89 18.21 -1.61
N ALA A 112 30.88 18.69 -0.87
CA ALA A 112 30.98 19.00 0.54
C ALA A 112 31.31 17.76 1.38
N LYS A 113 32.20 17.95 2.35
CA LYS A 113 32.64 16.92 3.28
C LYS A 113 32.85 17.51 4.67
N ASN A 114 32.47 16.73 5.67
CA ASN A 114 32.63 17.10 7.08
C ASN A 114 34.09 17.09 7.56
N GLU A 115 35.04 16.72 6.69
CA GLU A 115 36.47 16.76 7.00
C GLU A 115 37.09 18.15 6.75
N THR A 116 36.43 19.02 5.95
CA THR A 116 37.02 20.26 5.41
C THR A 116 36.27 21.54 5.79
N ARG A 117 35.43 21.50 6.85
CA ARG A 117 34.56 22.60 7.34
C ARG A 117 33.29 22.89 6.53
N GLU A 118 33.03 22.18 5.43
CA GLU A 118 31.74 22.22 4.73
C GLU A 118 30.80 21.21 5.38
N GLU A 119 29.85 21.70 6.19
CA GLU A 119 29.02 20.85 7.03
C GLU A 119 27.82 20.28 6.25
N VAL A 120 27.95 19.02 5.86
CA VAL A 120 26.84 18.16 5.45
C VAL A 120 26.16 17.64 6.71
N LYS A 121 24.86 17.87 6.84
CA LYS A 121 24.10 17.49 8.04
C LYS A 121 22.66 17.15 7.70
N ILE A 122 22.00 16.50 8.66
CA ILE A 122 20.56 16.30 8.66
C ILE A 122 19.93 17.49 9.38
N THR A 123 19.03 18.19 8.71
CA THR A 123 18.20 19.25 9.32
C THR A 123 16.77 18.77 9.46
N GLU A 124 16.19 18.97 10.65
CA GLU A 124 14.76 18.73 10.90
C GLU A 124 13.96 20.02 10.64
N SER A 125 12.83 19.87 9.98
CA SER A 125 11.83 20.93 9.77
C SER A 125 10.43 20.33 9.85
N LYS A 126 9.40 21.19 9.83
CA LYS A 126 8.00 20.79 9.97
C LYS A 126 7.18 21.35 8.83
N ILE A 127 6.25 20.55 8.33
CA ILE A 127 5.18 21.01 7.46
C ILE A 127 3.96 21.23 8.35
N ASN A 128 3.63 22.50 8.56
CA ASN A 128 2.41 22.88 9.27
C ASN A 128 1.23 22.74 8.31
N ASN A 129 0.12 22.20 8.79
CA ASN A 129 -1.06 21.90 7.98
C ASN A 129 -0.81 20.85 6.89
N ALA A 130 -0.08 19.80 7.23
CA ALA A 130 -0.05 18.61 6.39
C ALA A 130 -1.48 18.08 6.22
N SER A 131 -1.83 17.73 4.99
CA SER A 131 -3.13 17.16 4.63
C SER A 131 -2.90 16.02 3.64
N ASN A 132 -3.97 15.39 3.16
CA ASN A 132 -3.88 14.34 2.14
C ASN A 132 -3.28 14.86 0.82
N ASN A 133 -3.31 16.17 0.59
CA ASN A 133 -2.68 16.80 -0.56
C ASN A 133 -1.87 18.02 -0.12
N PHE A 134 -0.56 17.92 -0.30
CA PHE A 134 0.35 19.02 -0.02
C PHE A 134 1.52 18.96 -0.98
N PHE A 135 2.15 20.10 -1.25
CA PHE A 135 3.39 20.12 -2.01
C PHE A 135 4.59 20.16 -1.09
N TYR A 136 5.70 19.59 -1.54
CA TYR A 136 7.01 19.76 -0.92
C TYR A 136 8.06 20.06 -1.98
N THR A 137 9.04 20.89 -1.63
CA THR A 137 10.16 21.24 -2.49
C THR A 137 11.42 20.55 -2.00
N PHE A 138 11.83 19.49 -2.71
CA PHE A 138 13.06 18.74 -2.42
C PHE A 138 14.28 19.56 -2.86
N PRO A 139 15.16 19.98 -1.94
CA PRO A 139 16.33 20.79 -2.31
C PRO A 139 17.21 20.07 -3.34
N ALA A 140 17.96 20.83 -4.12
CA ALA A 140 19.00 20.26 -4.99
C ALA A 140 19.92 19.33 -4.20
N HIS A 141 20.36 18.24 -4.85
CA HIS A 141 21.33 17.26 -4.35
C HIS A 141 21.06 16.74 -2.93
N SER A 142 19.78 16.62 -2.54
CA SER A 142 19.38 16.23 -1.20
C SER A 142 18.86 14.79 -1.10
N VAL A 143 18.93 14.26 0.11
CA VAL A 143 18.11 13.13 0.54
C VAL A 143 17.15 13.64 1.60
N THR A 144 15.86 13.49 1.37
CA THR A 144 14.82 13.99 2.27
C THR A 144 13.92 12.85 2.69
N VAL A 145 13.54 12.82 3.96
CA VAL A 145 12.49 11.97 4.49
C VAL A 145 11.39 12.83 5.07
N ILE A 146 10.15 12.53 4.72
CA ILE A 146 8.95 13.13 5.29
C ILE A 146 8.25 12.04 6.12
N GLU A 147 8.19 12.22 7.43
CA GLU A 147 7.38 11.41 8.33
C GLU A 147 5.99 12.03 8.47
N ILE A 148 4.97 11.21 8.25
CA ILE A 148 3.59 11.65 8.22
C ILE A 148 2.81 10.72 9.13
N ASP A 149 2.30 11.26 10.24
CA ASP A 149 1.34 10.55 11.07
C ASP A 149 -0.03 10.63 10.41
N TYR A 150 -0.74 9.52 10.33
CA TYR A 150 -2.06 9.45 9.73
C TYR A 150 -2.99 8.56 10.55
N ASN A 151 -4.29 8.78 10.40
CA ASN A 151 -5.29 7.78 10.73
C ASN A 151 -5.72 7.12 9.43
N LEU A 152 -6.04 5.83 9.44
CA LEU A 152 -6.73 5.25 8.30
C LEU A 152 -8.08 5.95 8.16
N GLU A 153 -8.39 6.48 6.97
CA GLU A 153 -9.75 6.87 6.67
C GLU A 153 -10.57 5.58 6.66
N ILE A 154 -11.37 5.40 7.70
CA ILE A 154 -12.48 4.47 7.64
C ILE A 154 -13.46 5.16 6.69
N GLU A 155 -13.78 4.56 5.55
CA GLU A 155 -14.89 5.03 4.73
C GLU A 155 -16.15 4.98 5.61
N GLU A 156 -16.48 6.09 6.27
CA GLU A 156 -17.78 6.25 6.89
C GLU A 156 -18.77 6.29 5.74
N THR A 157 -19.49 5.18 5.56
CA THR A 157 -20.68 5.15 4.71
C THR A 157 -21.55 6.37 5.10
N PRO A 158 -21.90 7.25 4.14
CA PRO A 158 -22.72 8.41 4.44
C PRO A 158 -23.98 7.93 5.17
N PRO A 159 -24.40 8.58 6.28
CA PRO A 159 -25.66 8.24 6.90
C PRO A 159 -26.73 8.33 5.81
N ALA A 160 -27.51 7.26 5.67
CA ALA A 160 -28.52 7.14 4.62
C ALA A 160 -29.34 8.44 4.55
N PRO A 161 -29.66 8.94 3.34
CA PRO A 161 -30.51 10.12 3.21
C PRO A 161 -31.79 9.89 4.03
N PRO A 162 -32.28 10.90 4.78
CA PRO A 162 -33.46 10.74 5.60
C PRO A 162 -34.59 10.18 4.74
N PRO A 163 -35.31 9.14 5.21
CA PRO A 163 -36.29 8.45 4.40
C PRO A 163 -37.34 9.44 3.90
N VAL A 164 -37.40 9.61 2.57
CA VAL A 164 -38.45 10.39 1.92
C VAL A 164 -39.75 9.60 2.05
N GLY A 165 -40.52 9.96 3.08
CA GLY A 165 -41.97 9.76 3.16
C GLY A 165 -42.49 8.35 2.95
N GLY A 166 -42.45 7.54 4.01
CA GLY A 166 -43.26 6.32 4.16
C GLY A 166 -43.17 5.81 5.59
N PRO A 167 -44.24 5.20 6.16
CA PRO A 167 -44.15 4.60 7.48
C PRO A 167 -42.98 3.59 7.50
N PRO A 168 -42.21 3.51 8.61
CA PRO A 168 -40.96 2.77 8.64
C PRO A 168 -41.19 1.30 8.28
N GLN A 169 -40.80 0.93 7.05
CA GLN A 169 -40.57 -0.47 6.72
C GLN A 169 -39.19 -0.79 7.29
N GLY A 170 -39.17 -1.66 8.28
CA GLY A 170 -38.02 -1.91 9.14
C GLY A 170 -36.72 -2.01 8.36
N GLU A 171 -35.75 -1.17 8.72
CA GLU A 171 -34.35 -1.34 8.36
C GLU A 171 -33.96 -2.78 8.72
N GLN A 172 -33.77 -3.60 7.68
CA GLN A 172 -33.12 -4.89 7.83
C GLN A 172 -31.68 -4.54 8.20
N VAL A 173 -31.36 -4.61 9.49
CA VAL A 173 -29.98 -4.67 9.98
C VAL A 173 -29.36 -5.88 9.28
N THR A 174 -28.60 -5.65 8.21
CA THR A 174 -27.89 -6.73 7.51
C THR A 174 -26.83 -7.20 8.48
N THR A 175 -27.08 -8.34 9.13
CA THR A 175 -26.05 -9.02 9.88
C THR A 175 -24.93 -9.39 8.91
N PRO A 176 -23.69 -8.92 9.13
CA PRO A 176 -22.60 -9.23 8.22
C PRO A 176 -22.40 -10.75 8.16
N SER A 177 -22.12 -11.28 6.97
CA SER A 177 -21.84 -12.70 6.79
C SER A 177 -20.57 -13.06 7.55
N GLN A 178 -20.63 -14.13 8.33
CA GLN A 178 -19.47 -14.64 9.05
C GLN A 178 -19.15 -16.09 8.69
N ILE A 179 -20.13 -16.81 8.15
CA ILE A 179 -19.98 -18.18 7.68
C ILE A 179 -20.49 -18.22 6.23
N VAL A 180 -19.64 -18.60 5.30
CA VAL A 180 -20.02 -18.81 3.89
C VAL A 180 -19.86 -20.28 3.55
N THR A 181 -20.85 -20.88 2.90
CA THR A 181 -20.83 -22.30 2.54
C THR A 181 -21.19 -22.51 1.07
N ALA A 182 -20.61 -23.55 0.50
CA ALA A 182 -20.93 -24.04 -0.83
C ALA A 182 -20.78 -25.58 -0.89
N PRO A 183 -21.57 -26.28 -1.71
CA PRO A 183 -21.42 -27.72 -1.90
C PRO A 183 -20.08 -28.09 -2.56
N GLY A 184 -19.42 -29.13 -2.05
CA GLY A 184 -18.25 -29.74 -2.67
C GLY A 184 -18.57 -30.57 -3.92
N PRO A 185 -17.58 -31.33 -4.45
CA PRO A 185 -17.75 -32.11 -5.67
C PRO A 185 -18.98 -33.04 -5.66
N GLY A 186 -19.76 -33.03 -6.75
CA GLY A 186 -21.04 -33.74 -6.86
C GLY A 186 -22.26 -32.89 -6.45
N GLY A 187 -22.04 -31.74 -5.81
CA GLY A 187 -23.08 -30.75 -5.49
C GLY A 187 -23.23 -29.66 -6.55
N GLY A 188 -24.33 -28.90 -6.48
CA GLY A 188 -24.56 -27.73 -7.33
C GLY A 188 -23.77 -26.49 -6.88
N PRO A 189 -23.72 -25.40 -7.69
CA PRO A 189 -22.83 -24.28 -7.43
C PRO A 189 -23.48 -23.21 -6.55
N HIS A 190 -24.21 -23.67 -5.53
CA HIS A 190 -25.07 -22.84 -4.71
C HIS A 190 -24.28 -22.29 -3.51
N VAL A 191 -24.19 -20.97 -3.38
CA VAL A 191 -23.53 -20.30 -2.26
C VAL A 191 -24.56 -19.76 -1.28
N ARG A 192 -24.31 -19.96 0.01
CA ARG A 192 -25.11 -19.39 1.11
C ARG A 192 -24.18 -18.75 2.13
N SER A 193 -24.67 -17.74 2.84
CA SER A 193 -24.00 -17.30 4.04
C SER A 193 -24.92 -17.18 5.25
N PHE A 194 -24.28 -17.16 6.42
CA PHE A 194 -24.90 -17.13 7.73
C PHE A 194 -24.11 -16.18 8.63
N ASP A 195 -24.79 -15.63 9.64
CA ASP A 195 -24.14 -14.91 10.75
C ASP A 195 -23.38 -15.88 11.69
N ARG A 196 -22.70 -15.35 12.72
CA ARG A 196 -22.01 -16.17 13.76
C ARG A 196 -22.91 -17.15 14.50
N TYR A 197 -24.23 -16.97 14.48
CA TYR A 197 -25.18 -17.83 15.16
C TYR A 197 -25.78 -18.89 14.22
N GLY A 198 -25.40 -18.88 12.94
CA GLY A 198 -25.93 -19.79 11.93
C GLY A 198 -27.28 -19.34 11.36
N THR A 199 -27.68 -18.08 11.56
CA THR A 199 -28.87 -17.51 10.93
C THR A 199 -28.55 -17.18 9.47
N PRO A 200 -29.37 -17.64 8.49
CA PRO A 200 -29.15 -17.28 7.09
C PRO A 200 -29.16 -15.77 6.86
N THR A 201 -28.24 -15.28 6.03
CA THR A 201 -28.24 -13.88 5.57
C THR A 201 -28.98 -13.75 4.23
N MET A 202 -28.84 -12.58 3.58
CA MET A 202 -29.32 -12.32 2.23
C MET A 202 -28.50 -13.01 1.12
N VAL A 203 -27.31 -13.55 1.43
CA VAL A 203 -26.46 -14.23 0.44
C VAL A 203 -27.05 -15.60 0.12
N ASN A 204 -27.61 -15.71 -1.08
CA ASN A 204 -28.23 -16.93 -1.58
C ASN A 204 -28.28 -16.93 -3.11
N PHE A 205 -27.27 -17.50 -3.77
CA PHE A 205 -27.18 -17.45 -5.24
C PHE A 205 -26.40 -18.64 -5.83
N PHE A 206 -26.44 -18.79 -7.15
CA PHE A 206 -25.62 -19.75 -7.89
C PHE A 206 -24.39 -19.05 -8.48
N ALA A 207 -23.19 -19.47 -8.05
CA ALA A 207 -21.91 -18.90 -8.48
C ALA A 207 -21.50 -19.32 -9.89
N PHE A 208 -22.10 -20.39 -10.44
CA PHE A 208 -21.88 -20.87 -11.81
C PHE A 208 -23.22 -21.33 -12.40
N ALA A 209 -23.21 -21.83 -13.64
CA ALA A 209 -24.41 -22.34 -14.29
C ALA A 209 -25.14 -23.35 -13.40
N SER A 210 -26.45 -23.21 -13.23
CA SER A 210 -27.23 -23.99 -12.25
C SER A 210 -27.21 -25.51 -12.47
N ASN A 211 -26.87 -25.96 -13.68
CA ASN A 211 -26.68 -27.36 -14.06
C ASN A 211 -25.24 -27.87 -13.85
N PHE A 212 -24.34 -27.06 -13.30
CA PHE A 212 -22.97 -27.46 -13.00
C PHE A 212 -22.92 -28.23 -11.67
N HIS A 213 -22.44 -29.48 -11.71
CA HIS A 213 -22.40 -30.36 -10.53
C HIS A 213 -20.97 -30.65 -10.02
N GLY A 214 -20.00 -29.84 -10.45
CA GLY A 214 -18.61 -29.98 -10.00
C GLY A 214 -18.37 -29.44 -8.58
N GLY A 215 -19.38 -28.84 -7.95
CA GLY A 215 -19.24 -28.13 -6.67
C GLY A 215 -18.50 -26.81 -6.80
N VAL A 216 -18.35 -26.14 -5.66
CA VAL A 216 -17.69 -24.83 -5.55
C VAL A 216 -16.76 -24.82 -4.35
N SER A 217 -15.52 -24.42 -4.58
CA SER A 217 -14.63 -24.00 -3.51
C SER A 217 -14.92 -22.53 -3.19
N VAL A 218 -15.02 -22.17 -1.91
CA VAL A 218 -15.40 -20.82 -1.48
C VAL A 218 -14.46 -20.29 -0.41
N ALA A 219 -14.15 -19.00 -0.49
CA ALA A 219 -13.43 -18.25 0.53
C ALA A 219 -14.11 -16.89 0.77
N TYR A 220 -13.86 -16.28 1.93
CA TYR A 220 -14.50 -15.02 2.33
C TYR A 220 -13.47 -14.05 2.91
N SER A 221 -13.06 -13.09 2.08
CA SER A 221 -11.89 -12.23 2.30
C SER A 221 -12.05 -10.89 1.62
N ASP A 222 -11.36 -9.87 2.14
CA ASP A 222 -11.29 -8.54 1.52
C ASP A 222 -10.19 -8.58 0.45
N ILE A 223 -10.57 -8.91 -0.78
CA ILE A 223 -9.62 -9.11 -1.89
C ILE A 223 -9.36 -7.82 -2.68
N ASN A 224 -10.15 -6.78 -2.44
CA ASN A 224 -10.01 -5.49 -3.12
C ASN A 224 -9.47 -4.39 -2.18
N GLY A 225 -9.30 -4.69 -0.89
CA GLY A 225 -8.78 -3.78 0.14
C GLY A 225 -9.73 -2.63 0.48
N ASP A 226 -11.04 -2.80 0.27
CA ASP A 226 -12.07 -1.79 0.56
C ASP A 226 -12.68 -1.93 1.97
N GLY A 227 -12.19 -2.88 2.77
CA GLY A 227 -12.66 -3.15 4.12
C GLY A 227 -13.93 -3.99 4.18
N GLN A 228 -14.57 -4.28 3.04
CA GLN A 228 -15.65 -5.24 2.92
C GLN A 228 -15.10 -6.56 2.40
N LYS A 229 -15.71 -7.67 2.83
CA LYS A 229 -15.26 -8.99 2.41
C LYS A 229 -16.06 -9.46 1.20
N GLU A 230 -15.36 -9.98 0.22
CA GLU A 230 -15.92 -10.64 -0.94
C GLU A 230 -16.03 -12.16 -0.74
N ILE A 231 -17.03 -12.73 -1.37
CA ILE A 231 -17.23 -14.16 -1.55
C ILE A 231 -16.47 -14.59 -2.80
N VAL A 232 -15.33 -15.25 -2.62
CA VAL A 232 -14.51 -15.78 -3.72
C VAL A 232 -14.93 -17.22 -3.99
N THR A 233 -15.18 -17.55 -5.26
CA THR A 233 -15.66 -18.86 -5.69
C THR A 233 -14.79 -19.44 -6.79
N GLY A 234 -14.49 -20.72 -6.68
CA GLY A 234 -13.73 -21.50 -7.66
C GLY A 234 -14.57 -22.67 -8.15
N ALA A 235 -14.61 -22.86 -9.46
CA ALA A 235 -15.32 -23.99 -10.03
C ALA A 235 -14.60 -25.30 -9.67
N GLY A 236 -15.33 -26.27 -9.09
CA GLY A 236 -14.79 -27.58 -8.77
C GLY A 236 -14.57 -28.48 -10.01
N PRO A 237 -14.22 -29.76 -9.81
CA PRO A 237 -13.88 -30.69 -10.89
C PRO A 237 -14.94 -30.78 -12.00
N GLY A 238 -14.50 -30.86 -13.25
CA GLY A 238 -15.38 -30.84 -14.43
C GLY A 238 -15.76 -29.43 -14.90
N GLY A 239 -15.54 -28.40 -14.09
CA GLY A 239 -15.59 -26.99 -14.49
C GLY A 239 -14.28 -26.53 -15.12
N GLY A 240 -14.31 -25.40 -15.85
CA GLY A 240 -13.07 -24.73 -16.27
C GLY A 240 -12.31 -24.15 -15.08
N PRO A 241 -11.05 -23.68 -15.27
CA PRO A 241 -10.30 -23.03 -14.19
C PRO A 241 -10.87 -21.64 -13.95
N HIS A 242 -12.10 -21.52 -13.46
CA HIS A 242 -12.83 -20.26 -13.38
C HIS A 242 -12.94 -19.81 -11.93
N ILE A 243 -12.48 -18.58 -11.67
CA ILE A 243 -12.62 -17.91 -10.39
C ILE A 243 -13.48 -16.67 -10.56
N ARG A 244 -14.44 -16.51 -9.66
CA ARG A 244 -15.34 -15.35 -9.59
C ARG A 244 -15.42 -14.85 -8.15
N ALA A 245 -15.47 -13.55 -7.94
CA ALA A 245 -15.70 -12.97 -6.62
C ALA A 245 -16.95 -12.08 -6.62
N PHE A 246 -17.69 -12.11 -5.52
CA PHE A 246 -18.96 -11.42 -5.38
C PHE A 246 -19.03 -10.65 -4.05
N ARG A 247 -19.73 -9.51 -4.06
CA ARG A 247 -20.17 -8.83 -2.84
C ARG A 247 -21.35 -9.56 -2.20
N GLU A 248 -21.69 -9.21 -0.95
CA GLU A 248 -22.84 -9.80 -0.25
C GLU A 248 -24.19 -9.56 -0.94
N ASN A 249 -24.30 -8.48 -1.74
CA ASN A 249 -25.46 -8.19 -2.56
C ASN A 249 -25.55 -9.03 -3.87
N GLY A 250 -24.55 -9.89 -4.12
CA GLY A 250 -24.46 -10.74 -5.32
C GLY A 250 -23.81 -10.07 -6.54
N GLU A 251 -23.34 -8.82 -6.43
CA GLU A 251 -22.59 -8.14 -7.48
C GLU A 251 -21.24 -8.83 -7.72
N GLU A 252 -20.92 -9.17 -8.97
CA GLU A 252 -19.62 -9.71 -9.35
C GLU A 252 -18.57 -8.61 -9.45
N VAL A 253 -17.45 -8.78 -8.76
CA VAL A 253 -16.35 -7.81 -8.72
C VAL A 253 -15.06 -8.31 -9.36
N ILE A 254 -14.86 -9.64 -9.42
CA ILE A 254 -13.70 -10.25 -10.08
C ILE A 254 -14.12 -11.47 -10.89
N ASN A 255 -13.48 -11.67 -12.05
CA ASN A 255 -13.71 -12.81 -12.94
C ASN A 255 -12.47 -13.09 -13.79
N PHE A 256 -11.84 -14.26 -13.61
CA PHE A 256 -10.65 -14.65 -14.38
C PHE A 256 -10.41 -16.16 -14.40
N PHE A 257 -9.43 -16.56 -15.21
CA PHE A 257 -8.99 -17.95 -15.36
C PHE A 257 -7.48 -18.10 -15.04
N PRO A 258 -7.08 -18.67 -13.89
CA PRO A 258 -5.66 -18.78 -13.52
C PRO A 258 -4.86 -19.84 -14.31
N PHE A 259 -5.53 -20.81 -14.91
CA PHE A 259 -4.88 -21.91 -15.63
C PHE A 259 -5.32 -21.99 -17.09
N HIS A 260 -4.65 -22.87 -17.85
CA HIS A 260 -4.99 -23.12 -19.24
C HIS A 260 -6.49 -23.46 -19.41
N PRO A 261 -7.21 -22.91 -20.42
CA PRO A 261 -8.66 -23.06 -20.56
C PRO A 261 -9.20 -24.50 -20.62
N ASN A 262 -8.33 -25.48 -20.87
CA ASN A 262 -8.66 -26.92 -20.90
C ASN A 262 -8.47 -27.64 -19.55
N PHE A 263 -8.00 -26.96 -18.51
CA PHE A 263 -7.89 -27.54 -17.18
C PHE A 263 -9.29 -27.86 -16.62
N ARG A 264 -9.48 -29.08 -16.11
CA ARG A 264 -10.76 -29.55 -15.54
C ARG A 264 -10.61 -30.19 -14.16
N GLY A 265 -9.44 -30.00 -13.53
CA GLY A 265 -9.12 -30.58 -12.22
C GLY A 265 -9.88 -29.94 -11.06
N GLY A 266 -10.54 -28.80 -11.28
CA GLY A 266 -11.19 -28.00 -10.25
C GLY A 266 -10.22 -27.06 -9.55
N ILE A 267 -10.74 -25.96 -9.01
CA ILE A 267 -9.99 -24.96 -8.27
C ILE A 267 -10.32 -25.09 -6.79
N ASN A 268 -9.30 -25.24 -5.95
CA ASN A 268 -9.44 -25.08 -4.51
C ASN A 268 -8.90 -23.70 -4.14
N ILE A 269 -9.69 -22.91 -3.43
CA ILE A 269 -9.34 -21.54 -3.08
C ILE A 269 -8.97 -21.47 -1.61
N ALA A 270 -7.88 -20.76 -1.33
CA ALA A 270 -7.59 -20.18 -0.03
C ALA A 270 -7.36 -18.68 -0.21
N THR A 271 -7.73 -17.89 0.79
CA THR A 271 -7.46 -16.44 0.80
C THR A 271 -6.77 -16.02 2.07
N GLY A 272 -6.01 -14.94 1.97
CA GLY A 272 -5.40 -14.26 3.11
C GLY A 272 -4.34 -13.27 2.67
N ASP A 273 -4.09 -12.29 3.52
CA ASP A 273 -3.00 -11.32 3.39
C ASP A 273 -1.65 -12.04 3.53
N VAL A 274 -1.09 -12.50 2.41
CA VAL A 274 0.19 -13.22 2.38
C VAL A 274 1.38 -12.29 2.21
N ASN A 275 1.13 -11.04 1.78
CA ASN A 275 2.17 -10.05 1.52
C ASN A 275 2.25 -8.94 2.61
N GLY A 276 1.26 -8.87 3.51
CA GLY A 276 1.17 -7.93 4.63
C GLY A 276 0.66 -6.53 4.26
N ASP A 277 0.03 -6.34 3.10
CA ASP A 277 -0.41 -5.04 2.59
C ASP A 277 -1.81 -4.62 3.06
N GLY A 278 -2.57 -5.57 3.63
CA GLY A 278 -3.94 -5.36 4.13
C GLY A 278 -5.04 -5.73 3.13
N ARG A 279 -4.68 -6.23 1.94
CA ARG A 279 -5.57 -6.87 0.98
C ARG A 279 -5.29 -8.38 1.01
N ASP A 280 -6.34 -9.19 1.02
CA ASP A 280 -6.18 -10.62 0.99
C ASP A 280 -5.91 -11.11 -0.45
N GLU A 281 -4.89 -11.95 -0.61
CA GLU A 281 -4.59 -12.62 -1.88
C GLU A 281 -5.45 -13.87 -2.09
N ILE A 282 -5.61 -14.28 -3.35
CA ILE A 282 -6.19 -15.57 -3.74
C ILE A 282 -5.06 -16.57 -4.05
N ALA A 283 -5.04 -17.69 -3.32
CA ALA A 283 -4.18 -18.84 -3.55
C ALA A 283 -4.97 -20.02 -4.11
N VAL A 284 -4.44 -20.67 -5.16
CA VAL A 284 -5.11 -21.69 -5.99
C VAL A 284 -4.21 -22.85 -6.36
#